data_AF-A0A833Z1X8-F1
#
_entry.id   AF-A0A833Z1X8-F1
#
_cell.length_a   1.000
_cell.length_b   1.000
_cell.length_c   1.000
_cell.angle_alpha   90.00
_cell.angle_beta   90.00
_cell.angle_gamma   90.00
#
_symmetry.space_group_name_H-M   'P 1'
#
loop_
_entity.id
_entity.type
_entity.pdbx_description
1 polymer ?
#
loop_
_entity_poly.entity_id
_entity_poly.type
_entity_poly.pdbx_seq_one_letter_code
_entity_poly.pdbx_strand_id
1 'polypeptide(L)'
;MLHHIEEPCSLGAHAAVIVPPTWIIKVKKPQNSLKASNRKKKRTSFKRKASKRGAEQENKGRPFVIKPISSPLMKPLLVFVNPKSGGNQGTKVLQMFMWYLNPRQVFDLSQEGPKDALELYRKVPNLRILACGGDGTVGWILSILDELQLSPQPPVGVLPLGTGNDLARTLNWGGGYTDEPVSKILCQVEDGTIVQLDRWNLHVERNPDLPPEELEDGVCKLPLNVFNNYFSLGFDAHVTLEFHESREANPEKFNSRFRNKMFYAGAAFSDFLQRSSRDLSKHVKVVVSIG
;
A
#
# COMPACT_ATOMS: atom_id res chain seq x y z
N MET A 1 -41.01 -25.97 0.20
CA MET A 1 -39.78 -26.45 0.88
C MET A 1 -38.79 -25.29 0.91
N LEU A 2 -38.70 -24.59 2.05
CA LEU A 2 -37.62 -23.66 2.30
C LEU A 2 -36.36 -24.51 2.50
N HIS A 3 -35.45 -24.51 1.52
CA HIS A 3 -34.13 -25.10 1.71
C HIS A 3 -33.45 -24.30 2.81
N HIS A 4 -33.44 -24.88 4.01
CA HIS A 4 -32.61 -24.43 5.11
C HIS A 4 -31.16 -24.46 4.62
N ILE A 5 -30.55 -23.28 4.45
CA ILE A 5 -29.11 -23.14 4.25
C ILE A 5 -28.46 -23.41 5.61
N GLU A 6 -28.43 -24.69 5.99
CA GLU A 6 -27.96 -25.15 7.31
C GLU A 6 -26.49 -25.56 7.30
N GLU A 7 -25.83 -25.62 6.13
CA GLU A 7 -24.39 -25.87 6.11
C GLU A 7 -23.63 -24.58 6.48
N PRO A 8 -22.92 -24.56 7.62
CA PRO A 8 -22.07 -23.45 7.97
C PRO A 8 -20.94 -23.35 6.94
N CYS A 9 -20.87 -22.22 6.23
CA CYS A 9 -19.78 -21.94 5.30
C CYS A 9 -18.44 -21.95 6.06
N SER A 10 -17.60 -22.94 5.76
CA SER A 10 -16.27 -23.09 6.37
C SER A 10 -15.26 -22.08 5.83
N LEU A 11 -15.61 -21.28 4.82
CA LEU A 11 -14.72 -20.40 4.05
C LEU A 11 -13.60 -21.16 3.30
N GLY A 12 -13.66 -22.50 3.26
CA GLY A 12 -12.74 -23.34 2.51
C GLY A 12 -11.30 -23.34 3.02
N ALA A 13 -10.36 -23.73 2.15
CA ALA A 13 -8.95 -23.91 2.49
C ALA A 13 -8.23 -22.62 2.91
N HIS A 14 -8.79 -21.44 2.58
CA HIS A 14 -8.20 -20.13 2.87
C HIS A 14 -8.95 -19.37 3.96
N ALA A 15 -9.72 -20.07 4.81
CA ALA A 15 -10.53 -19.48 5.86
C ALA A 15 -9.74 -18.53 6.78
N ALA A 16 -8.48 -18.86 7.08
CA ALA A 16 -7.63 -18.06 7.97
C ALA A 16 -7.35 -16.65 7.45
N VAL A 17 -7.28 -16.47 6.12
CA VAL A 17 -6.97 -15.18 5.48
C VAL A 17 -8.21 -14.41 5.04
N ILE A 18 -9.38 -15.05 5.02
CA ILE A 18 -10.65 -14.42 4.61
C ILE A 18 -11.30 -13.70 5.79
N VAL A 19 -11.70 -12.44 5.59
CA VAL A 19 -12.52 -11.68 6.54
C VAL A 19 -13.96 -12.18 6.43
N PRO A 20 -14.50 -12.84 7.48
CA PRO A 20 -15.84 -13.40 7.42
C PRO A 20 -16.90 -12.30 7.28
N PRO A 21 -18.01 -12.54 6.57
CA PRO A 21 -19.13 -11.60 6.50
C PRO A 21 -19.68 -11.17 7.86
N THR A 22 -19.58 -12.05 8.86
CA THR A 22 -20.01 -11.80 10.25
C THR A 22 -19.23 -10.68 10.95
N TRP A 23 -18.03 -10.32 10.46
CA TRP A 23 -17.24 -9.20 10.98
C TRP A 23 -17.71 -7.85 10.43
N ILE A 24 -18.45 -7.84 9.32
CA ILE A 24 -18.84 -6.61 8.61
C ILE A 24 -20.19 -6.14 9.12
N ILE A 25 -20.20 -5.02 9.84
CA ILE A 25 -21.40 -4.45 10.43
C ILE A 25 -21.79 -3.18 9.69
N LYS A 26 -22.96 -3.19 9.06
CA LYS A 26 -23.54 -2.00 8.42
C LYS A 26 -23.82 -0.93 9.47
N VAL A 27 -23.32 0.28 9.25
CA VAL A 27 -23.62 1.42 10.10
C VAL A 27 -24.99 1.95 9.73
N LYS A 28 -25.92 1.99 10.68
CA LYS A 28 -27.22 2.66 10.46
C LYS A 28 -26.95 4.17 10.38
N LYS A 29 -27.24 4.79 9.23
CA LYS A 29 -27.31 6.25 9.15
C LYS A 29 -28.41 6.71 10.13
N PRO A 30 -28.18 7.74 10.95
CA PRO A 30 -29.28 8.36 11.69
C PRO A 30 -30.30 8.81 10.64
N GLN A 31 -31.47 8.17 10.59
CA GLN A 31 -32.59 8.79 9.91
C GLN A 31 -32.88 10.07 10.69
N ASN A 32 -32.76 11.22 10.03
CA ASN A 32 -33.40 12.43 10.52
C ASN A 32 -34.90 12.11 10.55
N SER A 33 -35.40 11.70 11.70
CA SER A 33 -36.82 11.45 11.92
C SER A 33 -37.55 12.73 11.57
N LEU A 34 -38.39 12.62 10.55
CA LEU A 34 -39.34 13.64 10.11
C LEU A 34 -40.04 14.26 11.33
N LYS A 35 -40.15 15.59 11.28
CA LYS A 35 -40.85 16.43 12.25
C LYS A 35 -42.18 15.79 12.66
N ALA A 36 -42.30 15.41 13.92
CA ALA A 36 -43.58 15.17 14.59
C ALA A 36 -43.68 16.08 15.81
N SER A 37 -44.88 16.63 15.98
CA SER A 37 -45.23 17.85 16.70
C SER A 37 -45.23 17.74 18.23
N ASN A 38 -45.04 18.91 18.86
CA ASN A 38 -45.47 19.36 20.19
C ASN A 38 -45.86 18.32 21.26
N ARG A 39 -45.07 18.24 22.34
CA ARG A 39 -45.59 18.33 23.73
C ARG A 39 -44.48 18.64 24.74
N LYS A 40 -44.60 19.79 25.42
CA LYS A 40 -43.87 20.15 26.64
C LYS A 40 -43.94 19.00 27.67
N LYS A 41 -42.81 18.62 28.28
CA LYS A 41 -42.77 18.08 29.65
C LYS A 41 -41.45 18.41 30.36
N LYS A 42 -41.60 18.73 31.65
CA LYS A 42 -40.67 19.31 32.62
C LYS A 42 -39.43 18.45 32.92
N ARG A 43 -38.36 19.15 33.34
CA ARG A 43 -37.12 18.67 33.99
C ARG A 43 -37.37 17.66 35.11
N THR A 44 -36.56 16.60 35.17
CA THR A 44 -35.93 16.10 36.41
C THR A 44 -34.54 15.55 36.10
N SER A 45 -33.58 15.97 36.91
CA SER A 45 -32.16 15.69 36.84
C SER A 45 -31.83 14.34 37.44
N PHE A 46 -31.20 13.44 36.66
CA PHE A 46 -30.38 12.37 37.21
C PHE A 46 -29.07 12.25 36.42
N LYS A 47 -27.97 12.68 37.06
CA LYS A 47 -26.59 12.44 36.64
C LYS A 47 -26.31 10.93 36.69
N ARG A 48 -26.01 10.30 35.55
CA ARG A 48 -25.20 9.06 35.50
C ARG A 48 -24.26 9.06 34.28
N LYS A 49 -22.97 9.01 34.61
CA LYS A 49 -21.76 8.65 33.85
C LYS A 49 -21.76 8.84 32.33
N ALA A 50 -21.03 9.86 31.90
CA ALA A 50 -20.44 9.93 30.57
C ALA A 50 -19.26 8.96 30.47
N SER A 51 -19.40 7.88 29.70
CA SER A 51 -18.24 7.13 29.18
C SER A 51 -18.64 6.39 27.90
N LYS A 52 -18.82 7.12 26.79
CA LYS A 52 -18.84 6.53 25.43
C LYS A 52 -18.69 7.53 24.28
N ARG A 53 -18.15 8.73 24.51
CA ARG A 53 -18.01 9.76 23.46
C ARG A 53 -16.79 9.63 22.55
N GLY A 54 -15.86 8.70 22.83
CA GLY A 54 -14.63 8.54 22.02
C GLY A 54 -14.82 7.76 20.71
N ALA A 55 -15.74 6.79 20.65
CA ALA A 55 -15.86 5.87 19.51
C ALA A 55 -16.84 6.32 18.41
N GLU A 56 -17.74 7.27 18.71
CA GLU A 56 -18.75 7.73 17.75
C GLU A 56 -18.20 8.77 16.75
N GLN A 57 -17.05 9.37 17.05
CA GLN A 57 -16.47 10.41 16.20
C GLN A 57 -15.65 9.85 15.03
N GLU A 58 -15.04 8.66 15.17
CA GLU A 58 -14.29 7.96 14.10
C GLU A 58 -15.17 7.43 12.95
N ASN A 59 -16.47 7.22 13.17
CA ASN A 59 -17.35 6.52 12.22
C ASN A 59 -18.26 7.42 11.38
N LYS A 60 -18.06 8.75 11.39
CA LYS A 60 -18.90 9.66 10.62
C LYS A 60 -18.61 9.54 9.13
N GLY A 61 -19.43 8.76 8.43
CA GLY A 61 -19.48 8.70 6.96
C GLY A 61 -19.29 7.31 6.35
N ARG A 62 -18.71 6.35 7.09
CA ARG A 62 -18.43 5.01 6.56
C ARG A 62 -19.71 4.15 6.52
N PRO A 63 -20.01 3.43 5.41
CA PRO A 63 -21.22 2.62 5.29
C PRO A 63 -21.22 1.36 6.17
N PHE A 64 -20.04 0.91 6.60
CA PHE A 64 -19.86 -0.26 7.46
C PHE A 64 -18.59 -0.10 8.32
N VAL A 65 -18.47 -0.96 9.34
CA VAL A 65 -17.29 -1.10 10.19
C VAL A 65 -16.90 -2.57 10.29
N ILE A 66 -15.63 -2.83 10.54
CA ILE A 66 -15.10 -4.18 10.79
C ILE A 66 -15.03 -4.40 12.30
N LYS A 67 -15.73 -5.42 12.80
CA LYS A 67 -15.65 -5.89 14.19
C LYS A 67 -15.08 -7.31 14.21
N PRO A 68 -13.76 -7.45 14.40
CA PRO A 68 -13.11 -8.76 14.40
C PRO A 68 -13.51 -9.57 15.63
N ILE A 69 -13.55 -10.88 15.46
CA ILE A 69 -13.63 -11.85 16.56
C ILE A 69 -12.20 -12.37 16.75
N SER A 70 -11.66 -12.21 17.96
CA SER A 70 -10.28 -12.62 18.23
C SER A 70 -10.12 -14.12 18.08
N SER A 71 -9.19 -14.54 17.22
CA SER A 71 -8.78 -15.93 17.06
C SER A 71 -7.30 -15.95 16.66
N PRO A 72 -6.44 -16.70 17.37
CA PRO A 72 -5.01 -16.76 17.07
C PRO A 72 -4.72 -17.48 15.74
N LEU A 73 -5.66 -18.29 15.25
CA LEU A 73 -5.54 -19.02 13.99
C LEU A 73 -5.85 -18.14 12.76
N MET A 74 -6.55 -17.02 12.97
CA MET A 74 -6.89 -16.11 11.90
C MET A 74 -5.71 -15.19 11.60
N LYS A 75 -5.42 -15.02 10.31
CA LYS A 75 -4.41 -14.10 9.76
C LYS A 75 -5.04 -13.28 8.62
N PRO A 76 -6.03 -12.42 8.90
CA PRO A 76 -6.81 -11.74 7.86
C PRO A 76 -5.91 -10.97 6.90
N LEU A 77 -6.16 -11.10 5.60
CA LEU A 77 -5.33 -10.50 4.55
C LEU A 77 -6.01 -9.27 3.93
N LEU A 78 -5.28 -8.17 3.76
CA LEU A 78 -5.64 -7.09 2.84
C LEU A 78 -4.79 -7.18 1.59
N VAL A 79 -5.41 -7.03 0.43
CA VAL A 79 -4.72 -7.05 -0.87
C VAL A 79 -4.86 -5.68 -1.51
N PHE A 80 -3.74 -4.99 -1.70
CA PHE A 80 -3.67 -3.73 -2.42
C PHE A 80 -3.10 -3.97 -3.81
N VAL A 81 -3.87 -3.66 -4.85
CA VAL A 81 -3.45 -3.90 -6.23
C VAL A 81 -3.33 -2.59 -6.97
N ASN A 82 -2.22 -2.39 -7.67
CA ASN A 82 -2.06 -1.35 -8.67
C ASN A 82 -2.41 -1.91 -10.06
N PRO A 83 -3.60 -1.61 -10.63
CA PRO A 83 -4.05 -2.23 -11.88
C PRO A 83 -3.14 -1.93 -13.08
N LYS A 84 -2.47 -0.77 -13.06
CA LYS A 84 -1.56 -0.32 -14.12
C LYS A 84 -0.23 -1.10 -14.13
N SER A 85 0.07 -1.87 -13.08
CA SER A 85 1.31 -2.64 -12.99
C SER A 85 1.30 -3.88 -13.91
N GLY A 86 2.48 -4.24 -14.41
CA GLY A 86 2.70 -5.49 -15.15
C GLY A 86 2.11 -5.53 -16.55
N GLY A 87 1.83 -4.39 -17.18
CA GLY A 87 1.19 -4.37 -18.49
C GLY A 87 -0.28 -4.79 -18.41
N ASN A 88 -1.03 -4.21 -17.47
CA ASN A 88 -2.44 -4.51 -17.17
C ASN A 88 -2.70 -5.89 -16.52
N GLN A 89 -1.65 -6.61 -16.12
CA GLN A 89 -1.80 -7.81 -15.27
C GLN A 89 -2.47 -7.48 -13.93
N GLY A 90 -2.26 -6.27 -13.41
CA GLY A 90 -2.89 -5.83 -12.16
C GLY A 90 -4.42 -5.91 -12.19
N THR A 91 -5.07 -5.57 -13.31
CA THR A 91 -6.54 -5.67 -13.44
C THR A 91 -7.02 -7.12 -13.32
N LYS A 92 -6.32 -8.07 -13.96
CA LYS A 92 -6.64 -9.50 -13.88
C LYS A 92 -6.45 -10.01 -12.45
N VAL A 93 -5.33 -9.66 -11.82
CA VAL A 93 -5.02 -10.03 -10.43
C VAL A 93 -6.05 -9.48 -9.45
N LEU A 94 -6.47 -8.22 -9.61
CA LEU A 94 -7.52 -7.60 -8.80
C LEU A 94 -8.81 -8.42 -8.87
N GLN A 95 -9.28 -8.74 -10.08
CA GLN A 95 -10.48 -9.55 -10.28
C GLN A 95 -10.34 -10.93 -9.63
N MET A 96 -9.20 -11.61 -9.84
CA MET A 96 -8.98 -12.93 -9.24
C MET A 96 -9.04 -12.88 -7.71
N PHE A 97 -8.40 -11.90 -7.05
CA PHE A 97 -8.49 -11.80 -5.59
C PHE A 97 -9.92 -11.51 -5.10
N MET A 98 -10.71 -10.72 -5.83
CA MET A 98 -12.12 -10.46 -5.48
C MET A 98 -13.00 -11.72 -5.55
N TRP A 99 -12.60 -12.74 -6.31
CA TRP A 99 -13.29 -14.04 -6.37
C TRP A 99 -12.91 -14.97 -5.21
N TYR A 100 -11.65 -14.93 -4.77
CA TYR A 100 -11.12 -15.84 -3.73
C TYR A 100 -11.29 -15.30 -2.31
N LEU A 101 -11.27 -13.97 -2.15
CA LEU A 101 -11.40 -13.29 -0.86
C LEU A 101 -12.74 -12.58 -0.76
N ASN A 102 -13.04 -12.08 0.44
CA ASN A 102 -14.13 -11.11 0.57
C ASN A 102 -13.76 -9.85 -0.23
N PRO A 103 -14.63 -9.35 -1.14
CA PRO A 103 -14.31 -8.17 -1.95
C PRO A 103 -13.93 -6.93 -1.12
N ARG A 104 -14.33 -6.86 0.16
CA ARG A 104 -13.94 -5.78 1.08
C ARG A 104 -12.48 -5.84 1.56
N GLN A 105 -11.76 -6.91 1.23
CA GLN A 105 -10.34 -7.10 1.52
C GLN A 105 -9.43 -6.68 0.37
N VAL A 106 -10.00 -6.44 -0.81
CA VAL A 106 -9.26 -6.20 -2.05
C VAL A 106 -9.46 -4.75 -2.47
N PHE A 107 -8.36 -4.02 -2.59
CA PHE A 107 -8.34 -2.57 -2.81
C PHE A 107 -7.62 -2.23 -4.10
N ASP A 108 -8.29 -1.42 -4.92
CA ASP A 108 -7.73 -0.84 -6.13
C ASP A 108 -7.03 0.49 -5.81
N LEU A 109 -5.70 0.48 -5.83
CA LEU A 109 -4.85 1.65 -5.55
C LEU A 109 -4.99 2.78 -6.58
N SER A 110 -5.61 2.54 -7.73
CA SER A 110 -5.88 3.59 -8.73
C SER A 110 -7.13 4.41 -8.41
N GLN A 111 -8.02 3.88 -7.57
CA GLN A 111 -9.26 4.55 -7.15
C GLN A 111 -9.11 5.17 -5.76
N GLU A 112 -8.62 4.39 -4.81
CA GLU A 112 -8.49 4.78 -3.41
C GLU A 112 -7.08 4.46 -2.89
N GLY A 113 -6.47 5.40 -2.18
CA GLY A 113 -5.17 5.16 -1.53
C GLY A 113 -5.28 4.15 -0.37
N PRO A 114 -4.16 3.58 0.11
CA PRO A 114 -4.21 2.53 1.12
C PRO A 114 -4.62 3.01 2.52
N LYS A 115 -4.61 4.33 2.77
CA LYS A 115 -4.84 4.93 4.09
C LYS A 115 -6.21 4.60 4.68
N ASP A 116 -7.29 4.85 3.94
CA ASP A 116 -8.65 4.63 4.43
C ASP A 116 -8.93 3.14 4.73
N ALA A 117 -8.39 2.26 3.88
CA ALA A 117 -8.45 0.81 4.07
C ALA A 117 -7.69 0.39 5.34
N LEU A 118 -6.46 0.85 5.52
CA LEU A 118 -5.65 0.54 6.69
C LEU A 118 -6.29 1.04 7.99
N GLU A 119 -6.90 2.23 7.97
CA GLU A 119 -7.67 2.72 9.11
C GLU A 119 -8.91 1.88 9.40
N LEU A 120 -9.61 1.43 8.36
CA LEU A 120 -10.81 0.60 8.49
C LEU A 120 -10.52 -0.74 9.16
N TYR A 121 -9.33 -1.30 8.92
CA TYR A 121 -8.89 -2.59 9.46
C TYR A 121 -7.90 -2.46 10.63
N ARG A 122 -7.58 -1.25 11.12
CA ARG A 122 -6.61 -0.99 12.21
C ARG A 122 -6.83 -1.84 13.47
N LYS A 123 -8.07 -2.23 13.78
CA LYS A 123 -8.44 -3.00 14.98
C LYS A 123 -8.40 -4.52 14.77
N VAL A 124 -8.04 -4.99 13.57
CA VAL A 124 -8.03 -6.41 13.20
C VAL A 124 -6.73 -7.07 13.67
N PRO A 125 -6.80 -8.13 14.50
CA PRO A 125 -5.60 -8.82 14.99
C PRO A 125 -4.94 -9.64 13.87
N ASN A 126 -3.63 -9.86 13.98
CA ASN A 126 -2.83 -10.67 13.05
C ASN A 126 -3.01 -10.30 11.57
N LEU A 127 -3.30 -9.03 11.30
CA LEU A 127 -3.52 -8.51 9.95
C LEU A 127 -2.25 -8.70 9.09
N ARG A 128 -2.41 -9.20 7.88
CA ARG A 128 -1.36 -9.26 6.86
C ARG A 128 -1.74 -8.38 5.66
N ILE A 129 -0.74 -7.90 4.96
CA ILE A 129 -0.92 -7.09 3.75
C ILE A 129 -0.20 -7.76 2.59
N LEU A 130 -0.83 -7.78 1.42
CA LEU A 130 -0.21 -8.13 0.14
C LEU A 130 -0.23 -6.91 -0.77
N ALA A 131 0.95 -6.43 -1.14
CA ALA A 131 1.14 -5.34 -2.09
C ALA A 131 1.38 -5.90 -3.50
N CYS A 132 0.42 -5.75 -4.41
CA CYS A 132 0.52 -6.19 -5.80
C CYS A 132 0.90 -5.01 -6.70
N GLY A 133 2.18 -4.93 -7.07
CA GLY A 133 2.73 -3.80 -7.81
C GLY A 133 4.24 -3.91 -8.02
N GLY A 134 4.89 -2.79 -8.34
CA GLY A 134 6.36 -2.66 -8.28
C GLY A 134 6.83 -2.05 -6.97
N ASP A 135 8.13 -1.77 -6.85
CA ASP A 135 8.74 -1.23 -5.63
C ASP A 135 8.10 0.07 -5.14
N GLY A 136 7.69 0.97 -6.05
CA GLY A 136 6.98 2.21 -5.69
C GLY A 136 5.61 1.95 -5.03
N THR A 137 4.89 0.91 -5.43
CA THR A 137 3.62 0.52 -4.78
C THR A 137 3.86 0.00 -3.37
N VAL A 138 4.89 -0.82 -3.18
CA VAL A 138 5.25 -1.33 -1.85
C VAL A 138 5.71 -0.18 -0.95
N GLY A 139 6.56 0.71 -1.47
CA GLY A 139 7.03 1.89 -0.74
C GLY A 139 5.90 2.82 -0.31
N TRP A 140 4.91 3.06 -1.18
CA TRP A 140 3.74 3.86 -0.83
C TRP A 140 2.95 3.27 0.35
N ILE A 141 2.67 1.97 0.32
CA ILE A 141 1.96 1.29 1.41
C ILE A 141 2.75 1.37 2.72
N LEU A 142 4.06 1.12 2.65
CA LEU A 142 4.96 1.17 3.80
C LEU A 142 5.00 2.58 4.43
N SER A 143 5.08 3.64 3.62
CA SER A 143 5.03 5.02 4.13
C SER A 143 3.71 5.35 4.84
N ILE A 144 2.57 4.86 4.32
CA ILE A 144 1.28 5.05 4.98
C ILE A 144 1.19 4.24 6.29
N LEU A 145 1.82 3.08 6.37
CA LEU A 145 1.92 2.34 7.63
C LEU A 145 2.71 3.12 8.69
N ASP A 146 3.79 3.79 8.30
CA ASP A 146 4.57 4.65 9.20
C ASP A 146 3.73 5.84 9.70
N GLU A 147 2.97 6.49 8.79
CA GLU A 147 2.06 7.59 9.16
C GLU A 147 1.00 7.14 10.17
N LEU A 148 0.46 5.93 9.97
CA LEU A 148 -0.63 5.41 10.79
C LEU A 148 -0.17 4.77 12.10
N GLN A 149 1.13 4.48 12.26
CA GLN A 149 1.73 3.91 13.47
C GLN A 149 0.92 2.75 14.05
N LEU A 150 0.55 1.79 13.21
CA LEU A 150 -0.24 0.63 13.61
C LEU A 150 0.54 -0.24 14.61
N SER A 151 -0.13 -0.72 15.66
CA SER A 151 0.48 -1.54 16.70
C SER A 151 -0.34 -2.81 16.97
N PRO A 152 0.21 -4.01 16.70
CA PRO A 152 1.47 -4.27 16.01
C PRO A 152 1.40 -3.86 14.53
N GLN A 153 2.54 -3.53 13.92
CA GLN A 153 2.60 -3.21 12.49
C GLN A 153 2.36 -4.50 11.67
N PRO A 154 1.41 -4.49 10.72
CA PRO A 154 1.14 -5.67 9.91
C PRO A 154 2.30 -5.96 8.95
N PRO A 155 2.73 -7.23 8.80
CA PRO A 155 3.72 -7.60 7.79
C PRO A 155 3.18 -7.39 6.38
N VAL A 156 4.06 -7.00 5.46
CA VAL A 156 3.74 -6.74 4.05
C VAL A 156 4.46 -7.76 3.17
N GLY A 157 3.69 -8.60 2.48
CA GLY A 157 4.16 -9.43 1.37
C GLY A 157 4.07 -8.69 0.05
N VAL A 158 4.84 -9.14 -0.95
CA VAL A 158 4.87 -8.50 -2.28
C VAL A 158 4.42 -9.50 -3.33
N LEU A 159 3.46 -9.09 -4.18
CA LEU A 159 3.21 -9.76 -5.46
C LEU A 159 3.86 -8.90 -6.57
N PRO A 160 5.01 -9.33 -7.12
CA PRO A 160 5.82 -8.49 -7.98
C PRO A 160 5.22 -8.35 -9.39
N LEU A 161 4.45 -7.28 -9.61
CA LEU A 161 3.86 -6.94 -10.91
C LEU A 161 4.72 -5.93 -11.69
N GLY A 162 5.68 -5.27 -11.06
CA GLY A 162 6.55 -4.28 -11.71
C GLY A 162 7.59 -4.88 -12.68
N THR A 163 8.47 -4.01 -13.18
CA THR A 163 9.61 -4.40 -14.04
C THR A 163 10.89 -4.60 -13.22
N GLY A 164 11.16 -3.67 -12.28
CA GLY A 164 12.26 -3.71 -11.30
C GLY A 164 12.05 -4.84 -10.31
N ASN A 165 11.18 -4.67 -9.31
CA ASN A 165 10.85 -5.67 -8.28
C ASN A 165 12.04 -6.09 -7.42
N ASP A 166 12.95 -5.16 -7.11
CA ASP A 166 14.18 -5.47 -6.39
C ASP A 166 13.90 -5.87 -4.94
N LEU A 167 12.94 -5.21 -4.28
CA LEU A 167 12.54 -5.56 -2.92
C LEU A 167 11.95 -6.98 -2.87
N ALA A 168 11.15 -7.34 -3.87
CA ALA A 168 10.56 -8.68 -3.97
C ALA A 168 11.62 -9.76 -4.20
N ARG A 169 12.68 -9.49 -4.98
CA ARG A 169 13.79 -10.43 -5.16
C ARG A 169 14.58 -10.62 -3.88
N THR A 170 14.93 -9.53 -3.20
CA THR A 170 15.67 -9.58 -1.94
C THR A 170 14.90 -10.34 -0.85
N LEU A 171 13.59 -10.15 -0.79
CA LEU A 171 12.71 -10.82 0.18
C LEU A 171 12.16 -12.18 -0.31
N ASN A 172 12.70 -12.74 -1.41
CA ASN A 172 12.33 -14.04 -1.97
C ASN A 172 10.85 -14.21 -2.39
N TRP A 173 10.15 -13.12 -2.73
CA TRP A 173 8.83 -13.13 -3.36
C TRP A 173 8.90 -13.28 -4.90
N GLY A 174 10.10 -13.27 -5.46
CA GLY A 174 10.37 -13.55 -6.87
C GLY A 174 10.56 -12.30 -7.74
N GLY A 175 10.99 -12.53 -8.98
CA GLY A 175 11.33 -11.47 -9.94
C GLY A 175 10.16 -10.89 -10.72
N GLY A 176 9.01 -11.54 -10.68
CA GLY A 176 7.74 -11.02 -11.15
C GLY A 176 6.72 -12.10 -11.48
N TYR A 177 5.45 -11.77 -11.36
CA TYR A 177 4.32 -12.68 -11.51
C TYR A 177 4.25 -13.33 -12.90
N THR A 178 3.89 -14.61 -12.94
CA THR A 178 3.75 -15.43 -14.16
C THR A 178 2.48 -16.28 -14.09
N ASP A 179 1.34 -15.65 -13.80
CA ASP A 179 0.02 -16.31 -13.79
C ASP A 179 -0.07 -17.53 -12.84
N GLU A 180 0.69 -17.52 -11.75
CA GLU A 180 0.62 -18.58 -10.75
C GLU A 180 -0.73 -18.57 -10.00
N PRO A 181 -1.25 -19.73 -9.58
CA PRO A 181 -2.58 -19.80 -8.97
C PRO A 181 -2.70 -18.93 -7.71
N VAL A 182 -3.79 -18.17 -7.58
CA VAL A 182 -4.06 -17.33 -6.39
C VAL A 182 -4.04 -18.13 -5.10
N SER A 183 -4.54 -19.36 -5.11
CA SER A 183 -4.47 -20.26 -3.96
C SER A 183 -3.05 -20.45 -3.44
N LYS A 184 -2.06 -20.61 -4.35
CA LYS A 184 -0.64 -20.72 -3.99
C LYS A 184 -0.12 -19.43 -3.35
N ILE A 185 -0.49 -18.27 -3.90
CA ILE A 185 -0.11 -16.97 -3.35
C ILE A 185 -0.71 -16.78 -1.95
N LEU A 186 -1.99 -17.14 -1.75
CA LEU A 186 -2.64 -17.04 -0.44
C LEU A 186 -1.93 -17.90 0.61
N CYS A 187 -1.54 -19.14 0.26
CA CYS A 187 -0.74 -19.99 1.14
C CYS A 187 0.63 -19.38 1.44
N GLN A 188 1.35 -18.86 0.45
CA GLN A 188 2.64 -18.19 0.66
C GLN A 188 2.50 -16.98 1.60
N VAL A 189 1.43 -16.21 1.47
CA VAL A 189 1.16 -15.05 2.33
C VAL A 189 0.71 -15.48 3.72
N GLU A 190 0.05 -16.62 3.89
CA GLU A 190 -0.38 -17.17 5.18
C GLU A 190 0.79 -17.81 5.97
N ASP A 191 1.67 -18.51 5.27
CA ASP A 191 2.79 -19.27 5.86
C ASP A 191 4.12 -18.51 5.80
N GLY A 192 4.15 -17.37 5.11
CA GLY A 192 5.33 -16.53 4.95
C GLY A 192 5.98 -16.18 6.28
N THR A 193 7.32 -16.31 6.29
CA THR A 193 8.14 -15.93 7.45
C THR A 193 8.21 -14.41 7.54
N ILE A 194 8.00 -13.89 8.75
CA ILE A 194 8.09 -12.46 9.01
C ILE A 194 9.55 -12.11 9.27
N VAL A 195 10.05 -11.14 8.51
CA VAL A 195 11.41 -10.59 8.66
C VAL A 195 11.33 -9.09 8.90
N GLN A 196 12.31 -8.54 9.59
CA GLN A 196 12.45 -7.09 9.74
C GLN A 196 13.03 -6.49 8.46
N LEU A 197 12.54 -5.30 8.09
CA LEU A 197 13.03 -4.54 6.94
C LEU A 197 13.56 -3.21 7.44
N ASP A 198 14.86 -2.99 7.28
CA ASP A 198 15.47 -1.70 7.55
C ASP A 198 15.07 -0.71 6.45
N ARG A 199 14.72 0.51 6.86
CA ARG A 199 14.30 1.59 5.96
C ARG A 199 15.11 2.83 6.27
N TRP A 200 15.52 3.50 5.21
CA TRP A 200 16.50 4.57 5.30
C TRP A 200 15.84 5.93 5.14
N ASN A 201 16.16 6.85 6.04
CA ASN A 201 15.78 8.25 5.93
C ASN A 201 16.86 9.02 5.16
N LEU A 202 16.42 9.81 4.18
CA LEU A 202 17.27 10.66 3.36
C LEU A 202 17.08 12.12 3.80
N HIS A 203 18.15 12.72 4.31
CA HIS A 203 18.23 14.14 4.59
C HIS A 203 19.10 14.82 3.53
N VAL A 204 18.59 15.89 2.93
CA VAL A 204 19.31 16.66 1.91
C VAL A 204 19.44 18.09 2.40
N GLU A 205 20.69 18.53 2.51
CA GLU A 205 21.06 19.89 2.87
C GLU A 205 21.78 20.53 1.69
N ARG A 206 21.48 21.80 1.45
CA ARG A 206 22.23 22.59 0.47
C ARG A 206 23.62 22.89 0.99
N ASN A 207 24.57 23.00 0.09
CA ASN A 207 25.90 23.47 0.44
C ASN A 207 25.82 24.96 0.83
N PRO A 208 26.10 25.34 2.09
CA PRO A 208 26.03 26.73 2.54
C PRO A 208 27.13 27.62 1.96
N ASP A 209 28.18 27.00 1.39
CA ASP A 209 29.36 27.71 0.87
C ASP A 209 29.16 28.22 -0.57
N LEU A 210 28.02 27.96 -1.20
CA LEU A 210 27.70 28.40 -2.56
C LEU A 210 27.00 29.79 -2.59
N PRO A 211 27.24 30.61 -3.64
CA PRO A 211 26.60 31.92 -3.78
C PRO A 211 25.06 31.82 -3.83
N PRO A 212 24.31 32.81 -3.29
CA PRO A 212 22.85 32.86 -3.34
C PRO A 212 22.25 32.72 -4.74
N GLU A 213 22.95 33.21 -5.76
CA GLU A 213 22.53 33.17 -7.16
C GLU A 213 22.50 31.73 -7.73
N GLU A 214 23.34 30.82 -7.21
CA GLU A 214 23.34 29.39 -7.59
C GLU A 214 22.36 28.56 -6.75
N LEU A 215 21.73 29.16 -5.72
CA LEU A 215 20.81 28.50 -4.79
C LEU A 215 19.34 28.60 -5.22
N GLU A 216 19.00 29.41 -6.24
CA GLU A 216 17.61 29.68 -6.64
C GLU A 216 16.95 28.54 -7.44
N ASP A 217 17.71 27.75 -8.21
CA ASP A 217 17.16 26.75 -9.13
C ASP A 217 16.91 25.35 -8.51
N GLY A 218 17.27 25.12 -7.25
CA GLY A 218 17.16 23.81 -6.61
C GLY A 218 15.83 23.57 -5.89
N VAL A 219 15.27 22.36 -5.98
CA VAL A 219 14.08 21.97 -5.17
C VAL A 219 14.45 21.91 -3.67
N CYS A 220 13.80 22.71 -2.82
CA CYS A 220 14.08 22.77 -1.37
C CYS A 220 13.64 21.52 -0.59
N LYS A 221 12.67 20.76 -1.11
CA LYS A 221 12.06 19.64 -0.40
C LYS A 221 11.91 18.44 -1.32
N LEU A 222 12.50 17.32 -0.91
CA LEU A 222 12.37 16.07 -1.65
C LEU A 222 10.91 15.59 -1.66
N PRO A 223 10.43 15.03 -2.79
CA PRO A 223 9.12 14.41 -2.86
C PRO A 223 9.03 13.15 -1.98
N LEU A 224 10.15 12.45 -1.78
CA LEU A 224 10.28 11.28 -0.91
C LEU A 224 11.60 11.38 -0.15
N ASN A 225 11.54 11.17 1.16
CA ASN A 225 12.69 11.18 2.06
C ASN A 225 12.93 9.83 2.74
N VAL A 226 12.26 8.76 2.28
CA VAL A 226 12.45 7.40 2.78
C VAL A 226 12.63 6.45 1.60
N PHE A 227 13.62 5.56 1.67
CA PHE A 227 13.84 4.51 0.67
C PHE A 227 14.02 3.13 1.32
N ASN A 228 13.70 2.08 0.55
CA ASN A 228 13.66 0.70 1.06
C ASN A 228 14.77 -0.19 0.50
N ASN A 229 15.34 0.17 -0.66
CA ASN A 229 16.36 -0.65 -1.33
C ASN A 229 17.66 0.14 -1.45
N TYR A 230 17.63 1.17 -2.30
CA TYR A 230 18.77 2.03 -2.59
C TYR A 230 18.28 3.41 -3.00
N PHE A 231 19.16 4.40 -2.93
CA PHE A 231 19.04 5.66 -3.63
C PHE A 231 20.26 5.81 -4.54
N SER A 232 20.11 6.51 -5.65
CA SER A 232 21.21 6.75 -6.59
C SER A 232 21.31 8.22 -6.97
N LEU A 233 22.49 8.62 -7.41
CA LEU A 233 22.80 9.96 -7.89
C LEU A 233 23.63 9.84 -9.19
N GLY A 234 23.46 10.81 -10.10
CA GLY A 234 24.20 10.85 -11.35
C GLY A 234 23.60 9.94 -12.42
N PHE A 235 24.46 9.19 -13.11
CA PHE A 235 24.09 8.42 -14.31
C PHE A 235 22.88 7.50 -14.09
N ASP A 236 22.90 6.66 -13.04
CA ASP A 236 21.81 5.72 -12.76
C ASP A 236 20.48 6.43 -12.46
N ALA A 237 20.54 7.53 -11.71
CA ALA A 237 19.37 8.35 -11.40
C ALA A 237 18.81 9.03 -12.65
N HIS A 238 19.67 9.50 -13.55
CA HIS A 238 19.27 10.14 -14.80
C HIS A 238 18.54 9.17 -15.73
N VAL A 239 19.12 7.99 -15.97
CA VAL A 239 18.49 6.93 -16.79
C VAL A 239 17.15 6.50 -16.19
N THR A 240 17.09 6.38 -14.85
CA THR A 240 15.87 5.99 -14.15
C THR A 240 14.79 7.07 -14.25
N LEU A 241 15.17 8.35 -14.21
CA LEU A 241 14.27 9.48 -14.42
C LEU A 241 13.73 9.52 -15.85
N GLU A 242 14.61 9.41 -16.86
CA GLU A 242 14.20 9.40 -18.28
C GLU A 242 13.23 8.23 -18.56
N PHE A 243 13.52 7.05 -18.02
CA PHE A 243 12.62 5.89 -18.11
C PHE A 243 11.25 6.19 -17.47
N HIS A 244 11.24 6.83 -16.30
CA HIS A 244 10.00 7.18 -15.60
C HIS A 244 9.17 8.18 -16.41
N GLU A 245 9.76 9.29 -16.84
CA GLU A 245 9.10 10.33 -17.63
C GLU A 245 8.58 9.78 -18.97
N SER A 246 9.40 8.97 -19.67
CA SER A 246 9.00 8.31 -20.91
C SER A 246 7.81 7.38 -20.72
N ARG A 247 7.77 6.67 -19.59
CA ARG A 247 6.67 5.77 -19.22
C ARG A 247 5.41 6.53 -18.89
N GLU A 248 5.49 7.66 -18.21
CA GLU A 248 4.34 8.52 -17.93
C GLU A 248 3.80 9.19 -19.20
N ALA A 249 4.68 9.63 -20.09
CA ALA A 249 4.30 10.27 -21.35
C ALA A 249 3.70 9.28 -22.36
N ASN A 250 4.15 8.01 -22.38
CA ASN A 250 3.75 7.02 -23.39
C ASN A 250 3.38 5.65 -22.77
N PRO A 251 2.36 5.55 -21.89
CA PRO A 251 2.06 4.32 -21.16
C PRO A 251 1.85 3.08 -22.06
N GLU A 252 1.28 3.26 -23.25
CA GLU A 252 1.06 2.21 -24.26
C GLU A 252 2.36 1.52 -24.73
N LYS A 253 3.49 2.23 -24.69
CA LYS A 253 4.80 1.68 -25.07
C LYS A 253 5.42 0.81 -23.98
N PHE A 254 4.94 0.94 -22.74
CA PHE A 254 5.52 0.30 -21.55
C PHE A 254 4.64 -0.81 -20.96
N ASN A 255 3.93 -1.53 -21.83
CA ASN A 255 3.01 -2.61 -21.47
C ASN A 255 3.68 -3.99 -21.31
N SER A 256 5.01 -4.09 -21.40
CA SER A 256 5.73 -5.37 -21.27
C SER A 256 7.01 -5.21 -20.49
N ARG A 257 7.23 -6.09 -19.50
CA ARG A 257 8.46 -6.13 -18.70
C ARG A 257 9.71 -6.26 -19.59
N PHE A 258 9.64 -7.07 -20.65
CA PHE A 258 10.77 -7.25 -21.56
C PHE A 258 11.07 -5.95 -22.34
N ARG A 259 10.03 -5.31 -22.90
CA ARG A 259 10.17 -4.03 -23.61
C ARG A 259 10.71 -2.94 -22.69
N ASN A 260 10.22 -2.89 -21.45
CA ASN A 260 10.67 -1.94 -20.45
C ASN A 260 12.16 -2.12 -20.13
N LYS A 261 12.62 -3.36 -19.97
CA LYS A 261 14.05 -3.67 -19.77
C LYS A 261 14.91 -3.28 -20.98
N MET A 262 14.42 -3.50 -22.19
CA MET A 262 15.14 -3.12 -23.42
C MET A 262 15.25 -1.62 -23.58
N PHE A 263 14.17 -0.88 -23.27
CA PHE A 263 14.21 0.59 -23.25
C PHE A 263 15.25 1.09 -22.25
N TYR A 264 15.21 0.56 -21.02
CA TYR A 264 16.15 0.94 -19.97
C TYR A 264 17.61 0.68 -20.37
N ALA A 265 17.89 -0.48 -20.99
CA ALA A 265 19.22 -0.79 -21.51
C ALA A 265 19.66 0.17 -22.63
N GLY A 266 18.74 0.57 -23.51
CA GLY A 266 19.01 1.54 -24.58
C GLY A 266 19.31 2.94 -24.05
N ALA A 267 18.50 3.44 -23.11
CA ALA A 267 18.70 4.72 -22.45
C ALA A 267 20.05 4.76 -21.70
N ALA A 268 20.34 3.72 -20.92
CA ALA A 268 21.62 3.57 -20.24
C ALA A 268 22.81 3.59 -21.22
N PHE A 269 22.70 2.92 -22.36
CA PHE A 269 23.77 2.92 -23.37
C PHE A 269 23.98 4.29 -24.00
N SER A 270 22.89 5.00 -24.34
CA SER A 270 22.95 6.36 -24.89
C SER A 270 23.65 7.32 -23.93
N ASP A 271 23.24 7.35 -22.68
CA ASP A 271 23.80 8.24 -21.67
C ASP A 271 25.24 7.91 -21.31
N PHE A 272 25.59 6.62 -21.33
CA PHE A 272 26.96 6.18 -21.06
C PHE A 272 27.92 6.77 -22.10
N LEU A 273 27.48 6.90 -23.36
CA LEU A 273 28.25 7.56 -24.41
C LEU A 273 28.34 9.08 -24.19
N GLN A 274 27.30 9.71 -23.65
CA GLN A 274 27.25 11.16 -23.43
C GLN A 274 28.06 11.63 -22.20
N ARG A 275 28.46 10.73 -21.28
CA ARG A 275 29.34 11.03 -20.12
C ARG A 275 28.84 12.18 -19.22
N SER A 276 27.53 12.28 -19.04
CA SER A 276 26.84 13.42 -18.40
C SER A 276 27.13 13.65 -16.91
N SER A 277 27.81 12.75 -16.19
CA SER A 277 27.97 12.80 -14.71
C SER A 277 29.40 12.89 -14.18
N ARG A 278 30.39 13.23 -15.03
CA ARG A 278 31.82 13.13 -14.69
C ARG A 278 32.30 13.94 -13.48
N ASP A 279 31.63 15.04 -13.15
CA ASP A 279 32.06 15.95 -12.07
C ASP A 279 31.13 15.94 -10.84
N LEU A 280 30.17 15.02 -10.77
CA LEU A 280 29.17 15.00 -9.69
C LEU A 280 29.81 14.80 -8.31
N SER A 281 30.86 14.00 -8.21
CA SER A 281 31.58 13.73 -6.96
C SER A 281 32.28 14.96 -6.36
N LYS A 282 32.53 16.00 -7.17
CA LYS A 282 33.11 17.26 -6.70
C LYS A 282 32.08 18.16 -6.02
N HIS A 283 30.79 17.93 -6.28
CA HIS A 283 29.70 18.81 -5.85
C HIS A 283 28.80 18.16 -4.79
N VAL A 284 29.00 16.88 -4.49
CA VAL A 284 28.15 16.11 -3.57
C VAL A 284 28.98 15.44 -2.49
N LYS A 285 28.56 15.62 -1.23
CA LYS A 285 29.06 14.86 -0.08
C LYS A 285 27.95 13.93 0.41
N VAL A 286 28.24 12.62 0.45
CA VAL A 286 27.33 11.62 1.01
C VAL A 286 27.84 11.22 2.40
N VAL A 287 26.96 11.30 3.39
CA VAL A 287 27.24 10.87 4.77
C VAL A 287 26.25 9.77 5.13
N VAL A 288 26.75 8.64 5.61
CA VAL A 288 25.93 7.50 6.06
C VAL A 288 26.09 7.35 7.55
N SER A 289 24.97 7.33 8.25
CA SER A 289 24.90 7.12 9.70
C SER A 289 23.96 5.95 9.98
N ILE A 290 24.40 5.02 10.83
CA ILE A 290 23.59 3.89 11.30
C ILE A 290 23.20 4.22 12.74
N GLY A 291 21.90 4.30 12.99
CA GLY A 291 21.30 4.59 14.31
C GLY A 291 20.94 3.33 15.08
#